data_AF-A0A151ATR7-F1
#
_entry.id   AF-A0A151ATR7-F1
#
_cell.length_a   1.000
_cell.length_b   1.000
_cell.length_c   1.000
_cell.angle_alpha   90.00
_cell.angle_beta   90.00
_cell.angle_gamma   90.00
#
_symmetry.space_group_name_H-M   'P 1'
#
loop_
_entity.id
_entity.type
_entity.pdbx_description
1 polymer ?
#
loop_
_entity_poly.entity_id
_entity_poly.type
_entity_poly.pdbx_seq_one_letter_code
_entity_poly.pdbx_strand_id
1 'polypeptide(L)'
;MRLPCPEYEFVGVFADRGITGTTDNRPEFQKMLTLCREGKVDLIITKSISRFARNTLVMLKIVRELKELGVEVRFEKENINTLSGDGELMLTVLSSFAQEESKNVSDNLKWRVRKRFEKGELMINTTRFLGYDKDEYGELIINEYEAKIVRRIFKEYLSGKGSFTIAKELNVEGIPTIIGAKWHDTTILGILKNEKYKGDALLQKTYTVDFLTKKRAVK
;
A
#
# COMPACT_ATOMS: atom_id res chain seq x y z
N MET A 1 -57.81 -4.02 -5.72
CA MET A 1 -56.80 -4.95 -5.18
C MET A 1 -55.63 -4.08 -4.70
N ARG A 2 -55.55 -3.79 -3.39
CA ARG A 2 -54.44 -3.00 -2.83
C ARG A 2 -53.19 -3.89 -2.89
N LEU A 3 -52.12 -3.40 -3.51
CA LEU A 3 -50.80 -4.02 -3.40
C LEU A 3 -50.44 -4.10 -1.91
N PRO A 4 -49.87 -5.21 -1.41
CA PRO A 4 -49.44 -5.31 -0.03
C PRO A 4 -48.41 -4.20 0.25
N CYS A 5 -48.65 -3.40 1.29
CA CYS A 5 -47.64 -2.46 1.78
C CYS A 5 -46.37 -3.26 2.11
N PRO A 6 -45.18 -2.81 1.72
CA PRO A 6 -43.96 -3.45 2.17
C PRO A 6 -43.87 -3.38 3.70
N GLU A 7 -43.47 -4.45 4.38
CA GLU A 7 -43.16 -4.51 5.82
C GLU A 7 -41.84 -3.78 6.15
N TYR A 8 -41.64 -2.57 5.61
CA TYR A 8 -40.41 -1.81 5.81
C TYR A 8 -40.70 -0.45 6.40
N GLU A 9 -39.98 -0.09 7.46
CA GLU A 9 -39.93 1.27 7.96
C GLU A 9 -38.82 2.04 7.26
N PHE A 10 -39.16 3.18 6.65
CA PHE A 10 -38.21 3.97 5.88
C PHE A 10 -37.32 4.81 6.81
N VAL A 11 -36.03 4.45 6.90
CA VAL A 11 -35.04 5.19 7.71
C VAL A 11 -34.46 6.40 6.97
N GLY A 12 -34.25 6.31 5.65
CA GLY A 12 -33.70 7.41 4.86
C GLY A 12 -33.09 6.99 3.52
N VAL A 13 -32.67 7.99 2.74
CA VAL A 13 -31.90 7.81 1.49
C VAL A 13 -30.49 8.36 1.69
N PHE A 14 -29.50 7.51 1.48
CA PHE A 14 -28.07 7.86 1.57
C PHE A 14 -27.49 7.97 0.16
N ALA A 15 -27.29 9.20 -0.32
CA ALA A 15 -26.88 9.45 -1.69
C ALA A 15 -25.67 10.39 -1.77
N ASP A 16 -24.55 9.89 -2.28
CA ASP A 16 -23.37 10.70 -2.62
C ASP A 16 -23.48 11.18 -4.09
N ARG A 17 -23.80 12.46 -4.33
CA ARG A 17 -23.84 13.05 -5.68
C ARG A 17 -22.44 13.50 -6.12
N GLY A 18 -22.09 13.24 -7.39
CA GLY A 18 -21.04 13.99 -8.07
C GLY A 18 -19.58 13.69 -7.68
N ILE A 19 -19.29 12.55 -7.06
CA ILE A 19 -17.91 12.15 -6.79
C ILE A 19 -17.38 11.40 -8.02
N THR A 20 -17.01 12.19 -9.02
CA THR A 20 -16.14 11.74 -10.11
C THR A 20 -14.85 11.19 -9.50
N GLY A 21 -14.38 10.07 -10.04
CA GLY A 21 -13.02 9.54 -9.91
C GLY A 21 -12.27 9.75 -8.59
N THR A 22 -11.93 8.63 -7.94
CA THR A 22 -10.69 8.47 -7.14
C THR A 22 -10.73 8.78 -5.65
N THR A 23 -11.72 9.49 -5.09
CA THR A 23 -11.74 9.74 -3.63
C THR A 23 -12.74 8.84 -2.89
N ASP A 24 -12.28 8.15 -1.85
CA ASP A 24 -13.07 7.32 -0.91
C ASP A 24 -14.04 8.12 -0.03
N ASN A 25 -14.20 9.42 -0.31
CA ASN A 25 -14.95 10.35 0.52
C ASN A 25 -16.46 10.19 0.30
N ARG A 26 -17.07 9.13 0.85
CA ARG A 26 -18.51 8.85 0.76
C ARG A 26 -19.20 9.03 2.11
N PRO A 27 -19.44 10.28 2.56
CA PRO A 27 -19.94 10.54 3.90
C PRO A 27 -21.31 9.91 4.15
N GLU A 28 -22.23 9.94 3.18
CA GLU A 28 -23.58 9.38 3.36
C GLU A 28 -23.53 7.85 3.38
N PHE A 29 -22.68 7.24 2.56
CA PHE A 29 -22.44 5.80 2.60
C PHE A 29 -21.83 5.36 3.94
N GLN A 30 -20.85 6.10 4.48
CA GLN A 30 -20.27 5.79 5.79
C GLN A 30 -21.30 5.96 6.91
N LYS A 31 -22.14 7.00 6.85
CA LYS A 31 -23.23 7.22 7.79
C LYS A 31 -24.24 6.05 7.78
N MET A 32 -24.61 5.57 6.58
CA MET A 32 -25.45 4.38 6.42
C MET A 32 -24.82 3.15 7.09
N LEU A 33 -23.53 2.89 6.85
CA LEU A 33 -22.82 1.76 7.47
C LEU A 33 -22.78 1.87 9.00
N THR A 34 -22.61 3.08 9.55
CA THR A 34 -22.68 3.30 11.01
C THR A 34 -24.06 2.95 11.55
N LEU A 35 -25.15 3.36 10.88
CA LEU A 35 -26.51 3.01 11.30
C LEU A 35 -26.76 1.50 11.25
N CYS A 36 -26.18 0.79 10.27
CA CYS A 36 -26.23 -0.66 10.20
C CYS A 36 -25.48 -1.31 11.39
N ARG A 37 -24.29 -0.81 11.74
CA ARG A 37 -23.51 -1.28 12.90
C ARG A 37 -24.20 -1.01 14.23
N GLU A 38 -24.99 0.05 14.31
CA GLU A 38 -25.82 0.39 15.46
C GLU A 38 -27.13 -0.43 15.53
N GLY A 39 -27.39 -1.31 14.55
CA GLY A 39 -28.62 -2.11 14.47
C GLY A 39 -29.87 -1.31 14.13
N LYS A 40 -29.73 -0.08 13.62
CA LYS A 40 -30.85 0.80 13.24
C LYS A 40 -31.36 0.56 11.82
N VAL A 41 -30.58 -0.16 11.02
CA VAL A 41 -30.90 -0.52 9.63
C VAL A 41 -30.55 -1.99 9.44
N ASP A 42 -31.52 -2.78 9.01
CA ASP A 42 -31.42 -4.21 8.74
C ASP A 42 -31.61 -4.55 7.24
N LEU A 43 -32.10 -3.61 6.44
CA LEU A 43 -32.23 -3.75 4.99
C LEU A 43 -31.69 -2.53 4.24
N ILE A 44 -30.81 -2.79 3.27
CA ILE A 44 -30.30 -1.82 2.32
C ILE A 44 -30.80 -2.18 0.92
N ILE A 45 -31.50 -1.26 0.26
CA ILE A 45 -31.92 -1.42 -1.14
C ILE A 45 -31.05 -0.51 -2.01
N THR A 46 -30.42 -1.08 -3.03
CA THR A 46 -29.56 -0.33 -3.95
C THR A 46 -29.80 -0.74 -5.40
N LYS A 47 -29.57 0.20 -6.32
CA LYS A 47 -29.89 -0.01 -7.74
C LYS A 47 -29.02 -1.08 -8.39
N SER A 48 -27.72 -1.09 -8.08
CA SER A 48 -26.77 -2.04 -8.65
C SER A 48 -25.50 -2.16 -7.80
N ILE A 49 -24.74 -3.23 -8.04
CA ILE A 49 -23.44 -3.46 -7.39
C ILE A 49 -22.50 -2.26 -7.58
N SER A 50 -22.47 -1.71 -8.81
CA SER A 50 -21.65 -0.56 -9.18
C SER A 50 -22.01 0.75 -8.45
N ARG A 51 -23.23 0.85 -7.89
CA ARG A 51 -23.65 1.98 -7.05
C ARG A 51 -23.29 1.79 -5.58
N PHE A 52 -23.17 0.53 -5.16
CA PHE A 52 -22.85 0.18 -3.79
C PHE A 52 -21.36 0.33 -3.50
N ALA A 53 -20.47 -0.10 -4.41
CA ALA A 53 -19.03 0.03 -4.22
C ALA A 53 -18.27 0.16 -5.54
N ARG A 54 -17.20 0.98 -5.55
CA ARG A 54 -16.33 1.18 -6.72
C ARG A 54 -15.22 0.13 -6.85
N ASN A 55 -14.90 -0.56 -5.76
CA ASN A 55 -13.84 -1.54 -5.67
C ASN A 55 -14.43 -2.86 -5.17
N THR A 56 -14.19 -3.93 -5.92
CA THR A 56 -14.71 -5.27 -5.67
C THR A 56 -14.27 -5.82 -4.30
N LEU A 57 -13.03 -5.58 -3.87
CA LEU A 57 -12.54 -5.98 -2.54
C LEU A 57 -13.26 -5.24 -1.41
N VAL A 58 -13.47 -3.93 -1.58
CA VAL A 58 -14.17 -3.12 -0.57
C VAL A 58 -15.63 -3.56 -0.47
N MET A 59 -16.26 -3.82 -1.62
CA MET A 59 -17.62 -4.36 -1.71
C MET A 59 -17.77 -5.65 -0.91
N LEU A 60 -16.89 -6.63 -1.18
CA LEU A 60 -16.91 -7.93 -0.51
C LEU A 60 -16.77 -7.84 1.00
N LYS A 61 -15.86 -6.98 1.47
CA LYS A 61 -15.67 -6.77 2.92
C LYS A 61 -16.93 -6.22 3.57
N ILE A 62 -17.52 -5.19 2.96
CA ILE A 62 -18.73 -4.55 3.50
C ILE A 62 -19.90 -5.52 3.49
N VAL A 63 -20.12 -6.27 2.41
CA VAL A 63 -21.25 -7.22 2.36
C VAL A 63 -21.07 -8.35 3.37
N ARG A 64 -19.84 -8.85 3.58
CA ARG A 64 -19.58 -9.85 4.62
C ARG A 64 -19.84 -9.29 6.02
N GLU A 65 -19.34 -8.10 6.31
CA GLU A 65 -19.60 -7.38 7.57
C GLU A 65 -21.11 -7.20 7.81
N LEU A 66 -21.84 -6.72 6.81
CA LEU A 66 -23.29 -6.54 6.90
C LEU A 66 -24.02 -7.86 7.09
N LYS A 67 -23.62 -8.94 6.39
CA LYS A 67 -24.18 -10.29 6.58
C LYS A 67 -23.95 -10.80 8.01
N GLU A 68 -22.77 -10.57 8.59
CA GLU A 68 -22.47 -10.91 9.99
C GLU A 68 -23.33 -10.12 11.00
N LEU A 69 -23.67 -8.87 10.66
CA LEU A 69 -24.59 -8.04 11.43
C LEU A 69 -26.08 -8.36 11.19
N GLY A 70 -26.39 -9.32 10.29
CA GLY A 70 -27.76 -9.67 9.93
C GLY A 70 -28.45 -8.67 8.98
N VAL A 71 -27.69 -7.77 8.36
CA VAL A 71 -28.20 -6.74 7.45
C VAL A 71 -28.27 -7.28 6.01
N GLU A 72 -29.45 -7.28 5.41
CA GLU A 72 -29.69 -7.65 4.01
C GLU A 72 -29.30 -6.50 3.08
N VAL A 73 -28.59 -6.80 1.99
CA VAL A 73 -28.39 -5.89 0.86
C VAL A 73 -29.09 -6.47 -0.36
N ARG A 74 -30.06 -5.72 -0.88
CA ARG A 74 -30.83 -6.05 -2.08
C ARG A 74 -30.35 -5.22 -3.27
N PHE A 75 -29.88 -5.91 -4.30
CA PHE A 75 -29.44 -5.34 -5.57
C PHE A 75 -30.55 -5.48 -6.61
N GLU A 76 -31.25 -4.38 -6.94
CA GLU A 76 -32.40 -4.45 -7.83
C GLU A 76 -32.05 -4.90 -9.25
N LYS A 77 -30.97 -4.37 -9.83
CA LYS A 77 -30.61 -4.65 -11.23
C LYS A 77 -30.14 -6.08 -11.41
N GLU A 78 -29.37 -6.60 -10.46
CA GLU A 78 -28.84 -7.96 -10.51
C GLU A 78 -29.84 -8.99 -9.96
N ASN A 79 -30.92 -8.53 -9.32
CA ASN A 79 -31.92 -9.37 -8.65
C ASN A 79 -31.30 -10.31 -7.60
N ILE A 80 -30.41 -9.76 -6.77
CA ILE A 80 -29.66 -10.53 -5.75
C ILE A 80 -29.93 -9.99 -4.35
N ASN A 81 -30.14 -10.90 -3.41
CA ASN A 81 -30.24 -10.64 -1.98
C ASN A 81 -29.07 -11.30 -1.24
N THR A 82 -28.30 -10.55 -0.46
CA THR A 82 -27.05 -11.06 0.16
C THR A 82 -27.24 -12.09 1.26
N LEU A 83 -28.44 -12.20 1.85
CA LEU A 83 -28.77 -13.23 2.85
C LEU A 83 -29.32 -14.53 2.23
N SER A 84 -29.58 -14.54 0.93
CA SER A 84 -30.07 -15.72 0.20
C SER A 84 -28.92 -16.59 -0.34
N GLY A 85 -29.22 -17.79 -0.86
CA GLY A 85 -28.25 -18.64 -1.54
C GLY A 85 -27.59 -17.97 -2.76
N ASP A 86 -28.32 -17.10 -3.47
CA ASP A 86 -27.81 -16.31 -4.59
C ASP A 86 -26.73 -15.29 -4.14
N GLY A 87 -26.82 -14.85 -2.88
CA GLY A 87 -25.82 -14.00 -2.25
C GLY A 87 -24.46 -14.69 -2.10
N GLU A 88 -24.42 -16.00 -1.85
CA GLU A 88 -23.17 -16.75 -1.72
C GLU A 88 -22.47 -16.97 -3.06
N LEU A 89 -23.25 -17.23 -4.12
CA LEU A 89 -22.73 -17.29 -5.48
C LEU A 89 -22.15 -15.94 -5.92
N MET A 90 -22.87 -14.86 -5.65
CA MET A 90 -22.42 -13.49 -5.91
C MET A 90 -21.10 -13.19 -5.19
N LEU A 91 -21.02 -13.50 -3.89
CA LEU A 91 -19.80 -13.29 -3.10
C LEU A 91 -18.62 -14.10 -3.65
N THR A 92 -18.85 -15.33 -4.09
CA THR A 92 -17.82 -16.18 -4.71
C THR A 92 -17.29 -15.55 -6.00
N VAL A 93 -18.19 -15.18 -6.92
CA VAL A 93 -17.82 -14.58 -8.21
C VAL A 93 -17.05 -13.27 -8.01
N LEU A 94 -17.55 -12.38 -7.15
CA LEU A 94 -16.87 -11.12 -6.83
C LEU A 94 -15.50 -11.37 -6.18
N SER A 95 -15.38 -12.41 -5.34
CA SER A 95 -14.09 -12.80 -4.74
C SER A 95 -13.08 -13.24 -5.80
N SER A 96 -13.51 -13.98 -6.82
CA SER A 96 -12.66 -14.36 -7.95
C SER A 96 -12.18 -13.14 -8.74
N PHE A 97 -13.07 -12.20 -9.07
CA PHE A 97 -12.69 -10.96 -9.76
C PHE A 97 -11.72 -10.12 -8.93
N ALA A 98 -11.98 -9.95 -7.64
CA ALA A 98 -11.11 -9.20 -6.73
C ALA A 98 -9.70 -9.81 -6.64
N GLN A 99 -9.60 -11.14 -6.66
CA GLN A 99 -8.34 -11.86 -6.67
C GLN A 99 -7.58 -11.65 -8.00
N GLU A 100 -8.30 -11.68 -9.12
CA GLU A 100 -7.73 -11.43 -10.45
C GLU A 100 -7.24 -9.99 -10.61
N GLU A 101 -8.01 -8.99 -10.19
CA GLU A 101 -7.59 -7.58 -10.19
C GLU A 101 -6.31 -7.39 -9.34
N SER A 102 -6.26 -7.99 -8.16
CA SER A 102 -5.09 -7.92 -7.27
C SER A 102 -3.84 -8.53 -7.91
N LYS A 103 -4.01 -9.66 -8.61
CA LYS A 103 -2.94 -10.31 -9.37
C LYS A 103 -2.47 -9.44 -10.53
N ASN A 104 -3.40 -8.90 -11.33
CA ASN A 104 -3.09 -8.03 -12.47
C ASN A 104 -2.33 -6.77 -12.05
N VAL A 105 -2.72 -6.13 -10.94
CA VAL A 105 -1.98 -4.99 -10.37
C VAL A 105 -0.56 -5.39 -9.95
N SER A 106 -0.40 -6.54 -9.30
CA SER A 106 0.90 -7.05 -8.90
C SER A 106 1.81 -7.30 -10.10
N ASP A 107 1.28 -7.93 -11.15
CA ASP A 107 2.02 -8.28 -12.35
C ASP A 107 2.37 -7.03 -13.17
N ASN A 108 1.47 -6.05 -13.26
CA ASN A 108 1.76 -4.74 -13.84
C ASN A 108 2.87 -4.00 -13.09
N LEU A 109 2.89 -4.05 -11.75
CA LEU A 109 3.96 -3.45 -10.96
C LEU A 109 5.31 -4.15 -11.23
N LYS A 110 5.34 -5.48 -11.24
CA LYS A 110 6.55 -6.26 -11.60
C LYS A 110 7.03 -5.92 -13.00
N TRP A 111 6.11 -5.84 -13.97
CA TRP A 111 6.42 -5.47 -15.35
C TRP A 111 7.02 -4.07 -15.45
N ARG A 112 6.42 -3.07 -14.77
CA ARG A 112 6.96 -1.70 -14.70
C ARG A 112 8.38 -1.68 -14.14
N VAL A 113 8.61 -2.41 -13.05
CA VAL A 113 9.94 -2.50 -12.42
C VAL A 113 10.96 -3.15 -13.37
N ARG A 114 10.62 -4.26 -14.02
CA ARG A 114 11.48 -4.92 -15.01
C ARG A 114 11.78 -4.01 -16.20
N LYS A 115 10.79 -3.30 -16.72
CA LYS A 115 10.98 -2.34 -17.83
C LYS A 115 11.93 -1.20 -17.46
N ARG A 116 11.89 -0.72 -16.22
CA ARG A 116 12.89 0.26 -15.74
C ARG A 116 14.29 -0.33 -15.68
N PHE A 117 14.43 -1.57 -15.22
CA PHE A 117 15.72 -2.26 -15.20
C PHE A 117 16.29 -2.47 -16.61
N GLU A 118 15.46 -2.86 -17.58
CA GLU A 118 15.85 -2.98 -19.00
C GLU A 118 16.35 -1.66 -19.59
N LYS A 119 15.79 -0.53 -19.14
CA LYS A 119 16.21 0.82 -19.54
C LYS A 119 17.41 1.36 -18.77
N GLY A 120 17.90 0.63 -17.77
CA GLY A 120 18.97 1.10 -16.89
C GLY A 120 18.54 2.18 -15.89
N GLU A 121 17.24 2.42 -15.71
CA GLU A 121 16.73 3.43 -14.78
C GLU A 121 16.94 2.98 -13.31
N LEU A 122 17.75 3.73 -12.58
CA LEU A 122 18.12 3.40 -11.20
C LEU A 122 17.03 3.82 -10.21
N MET A 123 16.41 2.83 -9.55
CA MET A 123 15.50 3.07 -8.42
C MET A 123 16.27 3.13 -7.09
N ILE A 124 17.07 4.18 -6.89
CA ILE A 124 17.83 4.36 -5.65
C ILE A 124 17.02 5.23 -4.68
N ASN A 125 16.89 4.78 -3.44
CA ASN A 125 16.31 5.57 -2.37
C ASN A 125 17.43 6.39 -1.69
N THR A 126 17.43 7.71 -1.90
CA THR A 126 18.42 8.63 -1.34
C THR A 126 18.19 8.97 0.13
N THR A 127 16.98 8.82 0.65
CA THR A 127 16.66 9.08 2.09
C THR A 127 17.43 8.19 3.07
N ARG A 128 18.11 7.14 2.58
CA ARG A 128 18.97 6.25 3.37
C ARG A 128 20.32 5.98 2.69
N PHE A 129 20.78 6.87 1.81
CA PHE A 129 22.01 6.71 1.06
C PHE A 129 22.91 7.94 1.23
N LEU A 130 23.69 7.94 2.30
CA LEU A 130 24.56 9.05 2.68
C LEU A 130 25.55 9.39 1.55
N GLY A 131 25.72 10.66 1.25
CA GLY A 131 26.64 11.15 0.22
C GLY A 131 26.00 11.40 -1.14
N TYR A 132 24.70 11.09 -1.28
CA TYR A 132 23.98 11.24 -2.53
C TYR A 132 22.55 11.75 -2.31
N ASP A 133 22.21 12.78 -3.06
CA ASP A 133 20.86 13.34 -3.17
C ASP A 133 20.28 13.07 -4.56
N LYS A 134 19.04 13.54 -4.77
CA LYS A 134 18.43 13.59 -6.10
C LYS A 134 18.21 15.02 -6.53
N ASP A 135 18.41 15.28 -7.80
CA ASP A 135 17.94 16.53 -8.41
C ASP A 135 16.43 16.51 -8.67
N GLU A 136 15.92 17.59 -9.26
CA GLU A 136 14.50 17.75 -9.62
C GLU A 136 14.01 16.71 -10.64
N TYR A 137 14.93 16.13 -11.42
CA TYR A 137 14.66 15.12 -12.43
C TYR A 137 14.78 13.68 -11.89
N GLY A 138 15.26 13.54 -10.65
CA GLY A 138 15.43 12.26 -9.96
C GLY A 138 16.78 11.59 -10.20
N GLU A 139 17.72 12.28 -10.86
CA GLU A 139 19.08 11.84 -11.10
C GLU A 139 19.94 11.99 -9.83
N LEU A 140 20.91 11.10 -9.66
CA LEU A 140 21.76 11.11 -8.48
C LEU A 140 22.79 12.23 -8.55
N ILE A 141 22.79 13.08 -7.53
CA ILE A 141 23.77 14.15 -7.35
C ILE A 141 24.60 13.88 -6.09
N ILE A 142 25.88 14.24 -6.11
CA ILE A 142 26.77 14.05 -4.96
C ILE A 142 26.52 15.18 -3.96
N ASN A 143 26.19 14.80 -2.72
CA ASN A 143 26.21 15.73 -1.61
C ASN A 143 27.62 15.81 -1.04
N GLU A 144 28.39 16.85 -1.39
CA GLU A 144 29.81 16.94 -1.03
C GLU A 144 30.07 16.95 0.48
N TYR A 145 29.13 17.46 1.29
CA TYR A 145 29.26 17.43 2.75
C TYR A 145 29.18 15.99 3.27
N GLU A 146 28.13 15.28 2.87
CA GLU A 146 27.93 13.88 3.28
C GLU A 146 28.97 12.93 2.65
N ALA A 147 29.39 13.20 1.42
CA ALA A 147 30.39 12.42 0.72
C ALA A 147 31.75 12.47 1.43
N LYS A 148 32.10 13.58 2.10
CA LYS A 148 33.30 13.66 2.94
C LYS A 148 33.23 12.69 4.12
N ILE A 149 32.06 12.54 4.74
CA ILE A 149 31.83 11.58 5.84
C ILE A 149 32.02 10.16 5.32
N VAL A 150 31.43 9.83 4.17
CA VAL A 150 31.61 8.51 3.53
C VAL A 150 33.08 8.24 3.22
N ARG A 151 33.78 9.16 2.56
CA ARG A 151 35.21 9.02 2.23
C ARG A 151 36.06 8.82 3.48
N ARG A 152 35.73 9.52 4.58
CA ARG A 152 36.39 9.36 5.88
C ARG A 152 36.18 7.95 6.45
N ILE A 153 34.94 7.45 6.45
CA ILE A 153 34.62 6.09 6.93
C ILE A 153 35.47 5.04 6.20
N PHE A 154 35.55 5.12 4.87
CA PHE A 154 36.38 4.20 4.09
C PHE A 154 37.87 4.34 4.42
N LYS A 155 38.39 5.57 4.54
CA LYS A 155 39.80 5.83 4.88
C LYS A 155 40.17 5.28 6.26
N GLU A 156 39.33 5.52 7.27
CA GLU A 156 39.56 5.05 8.64
C GLU A 156 39.49 3.53 8.73
N TYR A 157 38.55 2.90 8.03
CA TYR A 157 38.46 1.45 7.97
C TYR A 157 39.70 0.83 7.29
N LEU A 158 40.15 1.39 6.17
CA LEU A 158 41.38 0.96 5.49
C LEU A 158 42.65 1.18 6.33
N SER A 159 42.63 2.17 7.24
CA SER A 159 43.73 2.39 8.21
C SER A 159 43.74 1.39 9.37
N GLY A 160 42.79 0.45 9.42
CA GLY A 160 42.71 -0.60 10.44
C GLY A 160 41.76 -0.33 11.60
N LYS A 161 40.97 0.77 11.56
CA LYS A 161 39.95 1.02 12.60
C LYS A 161 38.75 0.08 12.41
N GLY A 162 38.25 -0.48 13.52
CA GLY A 162 37.01 -1.25 13.52
C GLY A 162 35.76 -0.36 13.33
N SER A 163 34.68 -0.93 12.78
CA SER A 163 33.41 -0.23 12.53
C SER A 163 32.80 0.39 13.78
N PHE A 164 32.95 -0.26 14.94
CA PHE A 164 32.52 0.26 16.23
C PHE A 164 33.27 1.54 16.63
N THR A 165 34.59 1.56 16.46
CA THR A 165 35.44 2.71 16.79
C THR A 165 35.07 3.91 15.93
N ILE A 166 34.89 3.70 14.62
CA ILE A 166 34.47 4.74 13.67
C ILE A 166 33.11 5.31 14.06
N ALA A 167 32.12 4.45 14.37
CA ALA A 167 30.80 4.90 14.81
C ALA A 167 30.88 5.73 16.11
N LYS A 168 31.72 5.32 17.07
CA LYS A 168 31.91 6.05 18.33
C LYS A 168 32.53 7.43 18.10
N GLU A 169 33.57 7.52 17.27
CA GLU A 169 34.24 8.80 16.93
C GLU A 169 33.26 9.77 16.26
N LEU A 170 32.50 9.32 15.26
CA LEU A 170 31.50 10.15 14.58
C LEU A 170 30.41 10.66 15.54
N ASN A 171 29.99 9.84 16.50
CA ASN A 171 29.03 10.25 17.53
C ASN A 171 29.61 11.26 18.52
N VAL A 172 30.89 11.11 18.92
CA VAL A 172 31.57 12.05 19.84
C VAL A 172 31.74 13.42 19.19
N GLU A 173 32.01 13.45 17.89
CA GLU A 173 32.13 14.67 17.10
C GLU A 173 30.78 15.32 16.77
N GLY A 174 29.66 14.70 17.17
CA GLY A 174 28.32 15.23 16.95
C GLY A 174 27.84 15.16 15.50
N ILE A 175 28.45 14.31 14.67
CA ILE A 175 28.05 14.13 13.27
C ILE A 175 26.83 13.21 13.22
N PRO A 176 25.65 13.68 12.77
CA PRO A 176 24.47 12.83 12.67
C PRO A 176 24.52 11.91 11.45
N THR A 177 23.74 10.82 11.48
CA THR A 177 23.42 10.05 10.27
C THR A 177 22.44 10.81 9.37
N ILE A 178 22.21 10.34 8.14
CA ILE A 178 21.27 10.96 7.17
C ILE A 178 19.83 11.15 7.73
N ILE A 179 19.43 10.33 8.70
CA ILE A 179 18.11 10.41 9.36
C ILE A 179 18.15 11.15 10.70
N GLY A 180 19.27 11.79 11.06
CA GLY A 180 19.44 12.48 12.33
C GLY A 180 19.68 11.56 13.54
N ALA A 181 19.86 10.25 13.33
CA ALA A 181 20.12 9.28 14.39
C ALA A 181 21.61 9.13 14.70
N LYS A 182 21.91 8.49 15.84
CA LYS A 182 23.29 8.11 16.23
C LYS A 182 23.86 7.04 15.30
N TRP A 183 25.17 7.04 15.17
CA TRP A 183 25.92 6.02 14.45
C TRP A 183 25.97 4.71 15.22
N HIS A 184 25.68 3.62 14.53
CA HIS A 184 25.86 2.25 15.00
C HIS A 184 26.86 1.53 14.10
N ASP A 185 27.52 0.51 14.65
CA ASP A 185 28.47 -0.36 13.94
C ASP A 185 27.85 -1.00 12.69
N THR A 186 26.59 -1.44 12.79
CA THR A 186 25.82 -2.04 11.69
C THR A 186 25.58 -1.06 10.55
N THR A 187 25.38 0.22 10.84
CA THR A 187 25.24 1.28 9.83
C THR A 187 26.54 1.48 9.07
N ILE A 188 27.67 1.52 9.78
CA ILE A 188 29.01 1.64 9.17
C ILE A 188 29.30 0.42 8.29
N LEU A 189 29.05 -0.80 8.78
CA LEU A 189 29.20 -2.02 7.98
C LEU A 189 28.28 -2.03 6.76
N GLY A 190 27.06 -1.51 6.89
CA GLY A 190 26.13 -1.33 5.78
C GLY A 190 26.69 -0.42 4.69
N ILE A 191 27.31 0.71 5.06
CA ILE A 191 27.98 1.62 4.12
C ILE A 191 29.16 0.92 3.43
N LEU A 192 30.03 0.27 4.21
CA LEU A 192 31.23 -0.40 3.68
C LEU A 192 30.92 -1.56 2.71
N LYS A 193 29.81 -2.27 2.94
CA LYS A 193 29.35 -3.39 2.09
C LYS A 193 28.51 -2.96 0.90
N ASN A 194 28.04 -1.72 0.86
CA ASN A 194 27.13 -1.25 -0.19
C ASN A 194 27.90 -1.05 -1.50
N GLU A 195 27.52 -1.83 -2.52
CA GLU A 195 28.14 -1.82 -3.84
C GLU A 195 28.03 -0.46 -4.56
N LYS A 196 27.02 0.34 -4.19
CA LYS A 196 26.77 1.67 -4.78
C LYS A 196 27.89 2.66 -4.55
N TYR A 197 28.65 2.53 -3.47
CA TYR A 197 29.82 3.38 -3.24
C TYR A 197 31.01 3.04 -4.13
N LYS A 198 30.93 1.93 -4.89
CA LYS A 198 31.95 1.49 -5.86
C LYS A 198 31.56 1.77 -7.31
N GLY A 199 30.39 2.38 -7.54
CA GLY A 199 29.84 2.63 -8.88
C GLY A 199 28.92 1.53 -9.40
N ASP A 200 28.69 0.46 -8.63
CA ASP A 200 27.81 -0.64 -9.03
C ASP A 200 26.39 -0.46 -8.46
N ALA A 201 25.36 -0.88 -9.20
CA ALA A 201 23.99 -0.89 -8.70
C ALA A 201 23.36 -2.26 -8.89
N LEU A 202 23.21 -3.03 -7.80
CA LEU A 202 22.51 -4.30 -7.86
C LEU A 202 21.00 -4.08 -7.76
N LEU A 203 20.32 -4.27 -8.89
CA LEU A 203 18.86 -4.17 -9.01
C LEU A 203 18.18 -5.46 -8.52
N GLN A 204 16.92 -5.34 -8.10
CA GLN A 204 16.08 -6.47 -7.68
C GLN A 204 16.63 -7.34 -6.54
N LYS A 205 17.32 -6.75 -5.54
CA LYS A 205 17.77 -7.47 -4.33
C LYS A 205 16.66 -8.18 -3.56
N THR A 206 15.43 -7.69 -3.72
CA THR A 206 14.23 -8.31 -3.12
C THR A 206 13.12 -8.37 -4.14
N TYR A 207 12.24 -9.35 -3.99
CA TYR A 207 11.04 -9.48 -4.80
C TYR A 207 9.89 -10.02 -3.96
N THR A 208 8.66 -9.70 -4.36
CA THR A 208 7.45 -10.24 -3.73
C THR A 208 7.15 -11.60 -4.35
N VAL A 209 7.16 -12.65 -3.53
CA VAL A 209 6.92 -14.04 -3.98
C VAL A 209 5.43 -14.27 -4.16
N ASP A 210 4.63 -13.79 -3.21
CA ASP A 210 3.18 -13.98 -3.19
C ASP A 210 2.48 -12.62 -3.05
N PHE A 211 1.55 -12.36 -3.98
CA PHE A 211 0.79 -11.13 -4.04
C PHE A 211 -0.32 -11.08 -2.97
N LEU A 212 -0.77 -12.23 -2.47
CA LEU A 212 -1.79 -12.34 -1.42
C LEU A 212 -1.20 -12.04 -0.04
N THR A 213 -0.15 -12.77 0.35
CA THR A 213 0.52 -12.57 1.66
C THR A 213 1.50 -11.40 1.67
N LYS A 214 1.82 -10.83 0.51
CA LYS A 214 2.86 -9.79 0.32
C LYS A 214 4.23 -10.21 0.84
N LYS A 215 4.49 -11.52 0.98
CA LYS A 215 5.76 -12.04 1.47
C LYS A 215 6.88 -11.69 0.50
N ARG A 216 7.95 -11.09 1.04
CA ARG A 216 9.15 -10.71 0.28
C ARG A 216 10.25 -11.73 0.51
N ALA A 217 10.97 -12.06 -0.55
CA ALA A 217 12.21 -12.81 -0.49
C ALA A 217 13.39 -11.91 -0.89
N VAL A 218 14.55 -12.22 -0.33
CA VAL A 218 15.84 -11.67 -0.76
C VAL A 218 16.41 -12.62 -1.82
N LYS A 219 17.00 -12.06 -2.87
CA LYS A 219 17.67 -12.85 -3.90
C LYS A 219 19.03 -13.35 -3.42
#